data_AF-A0A7C2NW53-F1
#
_entry.id   AF-A0A7C2NW53-F1
#
_cell.length_a   1.000
_cell.length_b   1.000
_cell.length_c   1.000
_cell.angle_alpha   90.00
_cell.angle_beta   90.00
_cell.angle_gamma   90.00
#
_symmetry.space_group_name_H-M   'P 1'
#
loop_
_entity.id
_entity.type
_entity.pdbx_description
1 polymer ?
#
loop_
_entity_poly.entity_id
_entity_poly.type
_entity_poly.pdbx_seq_one_letter_code
_entity_poly.pdbx_strand_id
1 'polypeptide(L)'
;MPLIRMGMVCCWLALCASAAADLFVHKDPDDGAWARFHWNERWNDGEENVLQFTFKAVGTKTVDDRRCRWIEVNIQTPESVRRGVASSFKLLIPGQELKGDGDVIDSAVEVWRKPFDGDAARFDDLKDNPRLYLFFFPLLPGRMRERVMLTERQKVAWQEGTLDCSVVEGVVQEKFTYDRTLGRCRLAVHESVPFGFASARLEIDNADGEHGVISLSLIDFGTNAVSELPDVK
;
A
#
# COMPACT_ATOMS: atom_id res chain seq x y z
N MET A 1 65.71 8.44 7.78
CA MET A 1 64.58 7.64 7.26
C MET A 1 63.29 8.25 7.79
N PRO A 2 62.46 8.91 6.96
CA PRO A 2 61.17 9.42 7.42
C PRO A 2 60.10 8.33 7.27
N LEU A 3 59.36 8.07 8.35
CA LEU A 3 58.14 7.27 8.33
C LEU A 3 57.02 8.08 7.68
N ILE A 4 56.56 7.64 6.51
CA ILE A 4 55.36 8.15 5.84
C ILE A 4 54.15 7.58 6.59
N ARG A 5 53.38 8.44 7.27
CA ARG A 5 52.07 8.09 7.83
C ARG A 5 51.04 8.08 6.70
N MET A 6 50.65 6.88 6.28
CA MET A 6 49.59 6.67 5.28
C MET A 6 48.24 6.79 5.99
N GLY A 7 47.60 7.95 5.87
CA GLY A 7 46.25 8.19 6.37
C GLY A 7 45.23 7.41 5.56
N MET A 8 44.66 6.36 6.17
CA MET A 8 43.57 5.57 5.60
C MET A 8 42.27 6.37 5.72
N VAL A 9 41.89 7.05 4.64
CA VAL A 9 40.57 7.68 4.48
C VAL A 9 39.56 6.56 4.20
N CYS A 10 38.88 6.08 5.25
CA CYS A 10 37.70 5.25 5.11
C CYS A 10 36.54 6.11 4.59
N CYS A 11 36.42 6.25 3.27
CA CYS A 11 35.19 6.71 2.64
C CYS A 11 34.09 5.68 2.93
N TRP A 12 33.28 5.95 3.96
CA TRP A 12 31.96 5.35 4.12
C TRP A 12 31.09 5.84 2.97
N LEU A 13 31.18 5.14 1.83
CA LEU A 13 30.14 5.17 0.82
C LEU A 13 28.94 4.45 1.42
N ALA A 14 28.11 5.22 2.14
CA ALA A 14 26.74 4.83 2.40
C ALA A 14 26.07 4.71 1.02
N LEU A 15 26.07 3.50 0.47
CA LEU A 15 25.11 3.12 -0.55
C LEU A 15 23.74 3.28 0.10
N CYS A 16 23.13 4.44 -0.09
CA CYS A 16 21.69 4.57 0.01
C CYS A 16 21.13 3.66 -1.09
N ALA A 17 20.90 2.39 -0.74
CA ALA A 17 20.09 1.51 -1.54
C ALA A 17 18.73 2.20 -1.61
N SER A 18 18.45 2.84 -2.73
CA SER A 18 17.14 3.36 -3.07
C SER A 18 16.22 2.15 -3.14
N ALA A 19 15.60 1.80 -2.02
CA ALA A 19 14.56 0.79 -1.99
C ALA A 19 13.44 1.31 -2.88
N ALA A 20 13.34 0.72 -4.07
CA ALA A 20 12.21 0.89 -4.92
C ALA A 20 11.04 0.17 -4.25
N ALA A 21 9.91 0.84 -4.17
CA ALA A 21 8.80 0.46 -3.31
C ALA A 21 7.51 0.69 -4.08
N ASP A 22 6.63 -0.29 -4.00
CA ASP A 22 5.27 -0.18 -4.47
C ASP A 22 4.45 0.79 -3.63
N LEU A 23 3.30 1.14 -4.19
CA LEU A 23 2.51 2.29 -3.83
C LEU A 23 1.91 2.25 -2.41
N PHE A 24 1.88 1.06 -1.81
CA PHE A 24 1.14 0.80 -0.58
C PHE A 24 1.98 0.23 0.55
N VAL A 25 3.15 -0.34 0.24
CA VAL A 25 4.06 -0.85 1.26
C VAL A 25 5.43 -0.27 0.93
N HIS A 26 5.61 0.97 1.36
CA HIS A 26 6.91 1.63 1.32
C HIS A 26 7.88 1.10 2.37
N LYS A 27 7.35 0.32 3.30
CA LYS A 27 8.05 -0.25 4.43
C LYS A 27 7.34 -1.53 4.83
N ASP A 28 8.09 -2.60 5.02
CA ASP A 28 7.61 -3.82 5.67
C ASP A 28 7.16 -3.48 7.10
N PRO A 29 5.85 -3.45 7.37
CA PRO A 29 5.32 -2.97 8.63
C PRO A 29 5.73 -3.90 9.77
N ASP A 30 5.84 -3.41 11.00
CA ASP A 30 6.04 -4.30 12.15
C ASP A 30 4.79 -5.15 12.40
N ASP A 31 4.96 -6.31 13.04
CA ASP A 31 3.81 -7.13 13.40
C ASP A 31 2.90 -6.39 14.40
N GLY A 32 1.58 -6.52 14.21
CA GLY A 32 0.59 -5.75 14.95
C GLY A 32 0.52 -4.26 14.55
N ALA A 33 1.26 -3.78 13.55
CA ALA A 33 1.11 -2.40 13.13
C ALA A 33 -0.16 -2.21 12.27
N TRP A 34 -0.79 -1.04 12.37
CA TRP A 34 -1.96 -0.70 11.56
C TRP A 34 -1.98 0.78 11.17
N ALA A 35 -2.65 1.11 10.06
CA ALA A 35 -2.88 2.47 9.61
C ALA A 35 -4.26 2.59 8.94
N ARG A 36 -4.96 3.68 9.23
CA ARG A 36 -6.32 3.96 8.74
C ARG A 36 -6.31 5.18 7.84
N PHE A 37 -7.02 5.09 6.72
CA PHE A 37 -7.05 6.11 5.67
C PHE A 37 -8.47 6.46 5.28
N HIS A 38 -8.66 7.72 4.92
CA HIS A 38 -9.82 8.19 4.19
C HIS A 38 -9.54 8.03 2.70
N TRP A 39 -10.48 7.45 1.98
CA TRP A 39 -10.45 7.28 0.53
C TRP A 39 -11.50 8.18 -0.09
N ASN A 40 -11.09 8.95 -1.09
CA ASN A 40 -11.97 9.71 -1.95
C ASN A 40 -11.61 9.41 -3.41
N GLU A 41 -12.58 8.95 -4.17
CA GLU A 41 -12.49 8.72 -5.59
C GLU A 41 -13.50 9.61 -6.29
N ARG A 42 -13.08 10.31 -7.35
CA ARG A 42 -13.93 11.16 -8.16
C ARG A 42 -13.65 10.95 -9.64
N TRP A 43 -14.72 10.80 -10.42
CA TRP A 43 -14.67 10.69 -11.87
C TRP A 43 -15.29 11.93 -12.54
N ASN A 44 -14.98 12.13 -13.82
CA ASN A 44 -15.44 13.29 -14.60
C ASN A 44 -16.94 13.24 -14.98
N ASP A 45 -17.59 12.08 -14.84
CA ASP A 45 -19.04 11.90 -14.92
C ASP A 45 -19.79 12.44 -13.68
N GLY A 46 -19.05 12.81 -12.63
CA GLY A 46 -19.57 13.31 -11.36
C GLY A 46 -19.76 12.24 -10.30
N GLU A 47 -19.43 10.97 -10.57
CA GLU A 47 -19.43 9.93 -9.55
C GLU A 47 -18.35 10.21 -8.49
N GLU A 48 -18.74 10.11 -7.22
CA GLU A 48 -17.84 10.25 -6.07
C GLU A 48 -18.05 9.09 -5.09
N ASN A 49 -16.97 8.37 -4.79
CA ASN A 49 -16.96 7.28 -3.82
C ASN A 49 -16.08 7.66 -2.63
N VAL A 50 -16.64 7.50 -1.44
CA VAL A 50 -15.92 7.74 -0.18
C VAL A 50 -15.90 6.45 0.62
N LEU A 51 -14.70 6.03 1.03
CA LEU A 51 -14.48 4.82 1.83
C LEU A 51 -13.49 5.12 2.96
N GLN A 52 -13.42 4.22 3.94
CA GLN A 52 -12.33 4.14 4.90
C GLN A 52 -11.63 2.80 4.75
N PHE A 53 -10.30 2.85 4.73
CA PHE A 53 -9.45 1.68 4.70
C PHE A 53 -8.67 1.58 6.00
N THR A 54 -8.53 0.37 6.54
CA THR A 54 -7.55 0.08 7.59
C THR A 54 -6.66 -1.05 7.13
N PHE A 55 -5.37 -0.77 7.01
CA PHE A 55 -4.34 -1.77 6.75
C PHE A 55 -3.77 -2.24 8.08
N LYS A 56 -3.57 -3.55 8.21
CA LYS A 56 -3.03 -4.18 9.42
C LYS A 56 -2.00 -5.24 9.05
N ALA A 57 -0.88 -5.29 9.76
CA ALA A 57 0.03 -6.42 9.75
C ALA A 57 -0.32 -7.34 10.92
N VAL A 58 -0.77 -8.57 10.63
CA VAL A 58 -1.42 -9.46 11.62
C VAL A 58 -0.79 -10.85 11.63
N GLY A 59 0.53 -10.90 11.70
CA GLY A 59 1.32 -12.11 11.83
C GLY A 59 2.17 -12.43 10.61
N THR A 60 2.95 -13.50 10.74
CA THR A 60 3.83 -14.02 9.69
C THR A 60 3.69 -15.53 9.55
N LYS A 61 3.93 -16.04 8.35
CA LYS A 61 3.91 -17.48 8.04
C LYS A 61 5.06 -17.79 7.07
N THR A 62 5.70 -18.94 7.23
CA THR A 62 6.74 -19.39 6.29
C THR A 62 6.11 -20.28 5.23
N VAL A 63 6.33 -19.99 3.96
CA VAL A 63 5.84 -20.77 2.81
C VAL A 63 7.01 -21.00 1.86
N ASP A 64 7.32 -22.27 1.57
CA ASP A 64 8.46 -22.66 0.72
C ASP A 64 9.78 -22.01 1.16
N ASP A 65 10.10 -22.09 2.47
CA ASP A 65 11.27 -21.46 3.10
C ASP A 65 11.36 -19.93 2.97
N ARG A 66 10.30 -19.26 2.53
CA ARG A 66 10.20 -17.80 2.46
C ARG A 66 9.32 -17.27 3.59
N ARG A 67 9.81 -16.23 4.28
CA ARG A 67 9.01 -15.52 5.28
C ARG A 67 7.97 -14.65 4.57
N CYS A 68 6.70 -14.93 4.82
CA CYS A 68 5.56 -14.15 4.36
C CYS A 68 4.90 -13.43 5.54
N ARG A 69 4.18 -12.35 5.24
CA ARG A 69 3.43 -11.55 6.21
C ARG A 69 1.97 -11.49 5.84
N TRP A 70 1.11 -11.58 6.84
CA TRP A 70 -0.31 -11.35 6.69
C TRP A 70 -0.60 -9.86 6.71
N ILE A 71 -1.14 -9.36 5.61
CA ILE A 71 -1.68 -8.01 5.49
C ILE A 71 -3.21 -8.11 5.44
N GLU A 72 -3.89 -7.55 6.43
CA GLU A 72 -5.34 -7.46 6.46
C GLU A 72 -5.78 -6.04 6.03
N VAL A 73 -6.78 -5.98 5.16
CA VAL A 73 -7.36 -4.75 4.62
C VAL A 73 -8.84 -4.74 4.96
N ASN A 74 -9.22 -3.81 5.84
CA ASN A 74 -10.61 -3.59 6.20
C ASN A 74 -11.16 -2.38 5.46
N ILE A 75 -12.37 -2.52 4.96
CA ILE A 75 -13.00 -1.54 4.08
C ILE A 75 -14.37 -1.21 4.63
N GLN A 76 -14.62 0.09 4.78
CA GLN A 76 -15.85 0.59 5.32
C GLN A 76 -16.40 1.72 4.45
N THR A 77 -17.65 1.58 4.02
CA THR A 77 -18.47 2.70 3.55
C THR A 77 -18.89 3.59 4.73
N PRO A 78 -19.30 4.85 4.51
CA PRO A 78 -19.79 5.72 5.57
C PRO A 78 -20.93 5.11 6.40
N GLU A 79 -21.80 4.33 5.77
CA GLU A 79 -22.86 3.59 6.46
C GLU A 79 -22.31 2.44 7.31
N SER A 80 -21.38 1.65 6.78
CA SER A 80 -20.79 0.53 7.50
C SER A 80 -19.94 0.98 8.70
N VAL A 81 -19.29 2.16 8.63
CA VAL A 81 -18.61 2.78 9.78
C VAL A 81 -19.59 3.01 10.92
N ARG A 82 -20.79 3.54 10.64
CA ARG A 82 -21.82 3.77 11.65
C ARG A 82 -22.34 2.47 12.27
N ARG A 83 -22.37 1.39 11.49
CA ARG A 83 -22.79 0.06 11.94
C ARG A 83 -21.66 -0.75 12.59
N GLY A 84 -20.42 -0.28 12.50
CA GLY A 84 -19.25 -1.01 12.99
C GLY A 84 -18.95 -2.30 12.20
N VAL A 85 -19.32 -2.35 10.92
CA VAL A 85 -19.06 -3.52 10.05
C VAL A 85 -18.05 -3.15 8.96
N ALA A 86 -17.32 -4.14 8.45
CA ALA A 86 -16.31 -3.96 7.41
C ALA A 86 -16.29 -5.18 6.47
N SER A 87 -16.05 -4.93 5.18
CA SER A 87 -15.56 -5.98 4.29
C SER A 87 -14.07 -6.13 4.54
N SER A 88 -13.61 -7.35 4.82
CA SER A 88 -12.22 -7.60 5.21
C SER A 88 -11.55 -8.53 4.21
N PHE A 89 -10.29 -8.27 3.93
CA PHE A 89 -9.44 -9.12 3.13
C PHE A 89 -8.15 -9.41 3.89
N LYS A 90 -7.58 -10.59 3.74
CA LYS A 90 -6.31 -10.95 4.37
C LYS A 90 -5.44 -11.68 3.36
N LEU A 91 -4.30 -11.07 3.05
CA LEU A 91 -3.37 -11.50 2.01
C LEU A 91 -2.06 -11.98 2.66
N LEU A 92 -1.58 -13.15 2.26
CA LEU A 92 -0.26 -13.65 2.65
C LEU A 92 0.74 -13.26 1.58
N ILE A 93 1.61 -12.29 1.87
CA ILE A 93 2.52 -11.73 0.90
C ILE A 93 3.97 -12.05 1.30
N PRO A 94 4.82 -12.56 0.40
CA PRO A 94 6.24 -12.75 0.69
C PRO A 94 6.90 -11.42 1.08
N GLY A 95 7.68 -11.41 2.16
CA GLY A 95 8.22 -10.16 2.73
C GLY A 95 9.17 -9.40 1.79
N GLN A 96 9.76 -10.08 0.80
CA GLN A 96 10.57 -9.45 -0.24
C GLN A 96 9.73 -8.59 -1.20
N GLU A 97 8.48 -8.99 -1.47
CA GLU A 97 7.58 -8.30 -2.39
C GLU A 97 7.01 -7.04 -1.71
N LEU A 98 6.84 -7.08 -0.38
CA LEU A 98 6.47 -5.90 0.42
C LEU A 98 7.52 -4.78 0.44
N LYS A 99 8.78 -5.07 0.05
CA LYS A 99 9.88 -4.09 0.02
C LYS A 99 10.34 -3.76 -1.39
N GLY A 100 9.74 -4.40 -2.38
CA GLY A 100 10.30 -4.55 -3.71
C GLY A 100 9.61 -3.70 -4.77
N ASP A 101 9.92 -4.08 -6.00
CA ASP A 101 9.32 -3.63 -7.25
C ASP A 101 8.23 -4.61 -7.73
N GLY A 102 7.72 -5.46 -6.84
CA GLY A 102 6.92 -6.63 -7.16
C GLY A 102 5.44 -6.35 -6.98
N ASP A 103 4.60 -6.83 -7.89
CA ASP A 103 3.15 -6.64 -7.72
C ASP A 103 2.67 -7.41 -6.48
N VAL A 104 2.29 -6.65 -5.44
CA VAL A 104 1.88 -7.15 -4.12
C VAL A 104 0.61 -7.99 -4.21
N ILE A 105 -0.34 -7.64 -5.08
CA ILE A 105 -1.56 -8.41 -5.29
C ILE A 105 -1.20 -9.74 -5.93
N ASP A 106 -0.45 -9.68 -7.03
CA ASP A 106 -0.08 -10.85 -7.83
C ASP A 106 0.83 -11.82 -7.08
N SER A 107 1.56 -11.31 -6.09
CA SER A 107 2.47 -12.10 -5.27
C SER A 107 1.82 -12.70 -4.04
N ALA A 108 0.54 -12.39 -3.76
CA ALA A 108 -0.17 -12.98 -2.63
C ALA A 108 -0.33 -14.49 -2.85
N VAL A 109 0.19 -15.30 -1.92
CA VAL A 109 0.16 -16.77 -2.01
C VAL A 109 -1.06 -17.38 -1.33
N GLU A 110 -1.81 -16.59 -0.55
CA GLU A 110 -3.05 -17.00 0.09
C GLU A 110 -3.93 -15.76 0.30
N VAL A 111 -5.22 -15.85 -0.04
CA VAL A 111 -6.15 -14.72 0.10
C VAL A 111 -7.43 -15.17 0.78
N TRP A 112 -7.85 -14.40 1.78
CA TRP A 112 -9.14 -14.54 2.43
C TRP A 112 -9.99 -13.29 2.17
N ARG A 113 -11.30 -13.48 2.07
CA ARG A 113 -12.27 -12.39 2.02
C ARG A 113 -13.45 -12.70 2.92
N LYS A 114 -13.88 -11.71 3.68
CA LYS A 114 -15.15 -11.69 4.40
C LYS A 114 -15.97 -10.48 3.92
N PRO A 115 -17.09 -10.71 3.22
CA PRO A 115 -18.03 -9.64 2.87
C PRO A 115 -18.64 -9.00 4.12
N PHE A 116 -19.26 -7.83 3.97
CA PHE A 116 -19.93 -7.12 5.08
C PHE A 116 -20.90 -8.00 5.88
N ASP A 117 -21.71 -8.82 5.19
CA ASP A 117 -22.76 -9.66 5.79
C ASP A 117 -22.54 -11.15 5.49
N GLY A 118 -21.29 -11.61 5.40
CA GLY A 118 -20.98 -12.98 5.02
C GLY A 118 -19.88 -13.64 5.85
N ASP A 119 -19.75 -14.94 5.65
CA ASP A 119 -18.65 -15.71 6.22
C ASP A 119 -17.35 -15.49 5.44
N ALA A 120 -16.23 -15.68 6.15
CA ALA A 120 -14.92 -15.64 5.53
C ALA A 120 -14.72 -16.85 4.61
N ALA A 121 -14.23 -16.61 3.41
CA ALA A 121 -13.86 -17.65 2.45
C ALA A 121 -12.42 -17.44 1.98
N ARG A 122 -11.74 -18.54 1.69
CA ARG A 122 -10.41 -18.56 1.07
C ARG A 122 -10.53 -18.59 -0.44
N PHE A 123 -9.58 -17.94 -1.11
CA PHE A 123 -9.38 -17.92 -2.54
C PHE A 123 -7.94 -18.35 -2.83
N ASP A 124 -7.75 -19.12 -3.89
CA ASP A 124 -6.42 -19.59 -4.28
C ASP A 124 -5.68 -18.54 -5.12
N ASP A 125 -6.39 -17.73 -5.91
CA ASP A 125 -5.83 -16.63 -6.68
C ASP A 125 -6.83 -15.45 -6.78
N LEU A 126 -6.34 -14.22 -6.63
CA LEU A 126 -7.13 -13.00 -6.87
C LEU A 126 -7.44 -12.79 -8.36
N LYS A 127 -6.58 -13.28 -9.25
CA LYS A 127 -6.73 -13.17 -10.71
C LYS A 127 -7.92 -13.94 -11.24
N ASP A 128 -8.27 -15.04 -10.58
CA ASP A 128 -9.47 -15.82 -10.88
C ASP A 128 -10.76 -15.07 -10.52
N ASN A 129 -10.64 -13.92 -9.84
CA ASN A 129 -11.75 -13.03 -9.54
C ASN A 129 -11.48 -11.58 -10.01
N PRO A 130 -11.69 -11.30 -11.31
CA PRO A 130 -11.40 -9.98 -11.91
C PRO A 130 -12.06 -8.81 -11.19
N ARG A 131 -13.21 -9.04 -10.55
CA ARG A 131 -13.91 -8.01 -9.74
C ARG A 131 -13.14 -7.66 -8.48
N LEU A 132 -12.55 -8.64 -7.79
CA LEU A 132 -11.73 -8.39 -6.62
C LEU A 132 -10.40 -7.74 -7.02
N TYR A 133 -9.81 -8.19 -8.12
CA TYR A 133 -8.60 -7.59 -8.67
C TYR A 133 -8.81 -6.10 -9.01
N LEU A 134 -9.88 -5.77 -9.73
CA LEU A 134 -10.28 -4.39 -10.04
C LEU A 134 -10.47 -3.54 -8.79
N PHE A 135 -11.06 -4.14 -7.76
CA PHE A 135 -11.31 -3.45 -6.51
C PHE A 135 -10.00 -3.09 -5.77
N PHE A 136 -8.98 -3.94 -5.86
CA PHE A 136 -7.68 -3.68 -5.25
C PHE A 136 -6.73 -2.84 -6.09
N PHE A 137 -6.88 -2.80 -7.40
CA PHE A 137 -5.97 -2.05 -8.27
C PHE A 137 -5.79 -0.57 -7.84
N PRO A 138 -6.85 0.19 -7.50
CA PRO A 138 -6.70 1.54 -6.99
C PRO A 138 -5.91 1.65 -5.67
N LEU A 139 -5.93 0.61 -4.84
CA LEU A 139 -5.26 0.54 -3.54
C LEU A 139 -3.81 0.08 -3.66
N LEU A 140 -3.59 -0.89 -4.54
CA LEU A 140 -2.31 -1.52 -4.82
C LEU A 140 -2.01 -1.34 -6.31
N PRO A 141 -1.94 -0.10 -6.81
CA PRO A 141 -1.47 0.12 -8.16
C PRO A 141 -0.08 -0.48 -8.21
N GLY A 142 0.16 -1.36 -9.18
CA GLY A 142 1.41 -2.09 -9.31
C GLY A 142 2.60 -1.15 -9.47
N ARG A 143 3.72 -1.71 -9.90
CA ARG A 143 5.01 -1.02 -9.85
C ARG A 143 4.98 0.41 -10.38
N MET A 144 5.32 1.36 -9.50
CA MET A 144 5.53 2.75 -9.88
C MET A 144 6.83 2.88 -10.68
N ARG A 145 6.72 3.30 -11.94
CA ARG A 145 7.82 3.58 -12.85
C ARG A 145 8.17 5.06 -12.83
N GLU A 146 9.32 5.41 -13.41
CA GLU A 146 9.76 6.80 -13.58
C GLU A 146 9.72 7.61 -12.27
N ARG A 147 10.13 6.96 -11.18
CA ARG A 147 10.01 7.53 -9.84
C ARG A 147 10.95 8.70 -9.65
N VAL A 148 10.44 9.79 -9.11
CA VAL A 148 11.21 10.97 -8.75
C VAL A 148 10.85 11.37 -7.32
N MET A 149 11.88 11.45 -6.47
CA MET A 149 11.75 12.10 -5.17
C MET A 149 11.78 13.62 -5.41
N LEU A 150 10.72 14.30 -5.01
CA LEU A 150 10.65 15.75 -5.15
C LEU A 150 11.37 16.45 -4.00
N THR A 151 11.84 17.67 -4.26
CA THR A 151 12.46 18.52 -3.24
C THR A 151 11.43 19.16 -2.31
N GLU A 152 10.19 19.29 -2.78
CA GLU A 152 9.09 19.76 -1.97
C GLU A 152 8.68 18.73 -0.93
N ARG A 153 8.10 19.23 0.16
CA ARG A 153 7.56 18.42 1.25
C ARG A 153 6.07 18.67 1.38
N GLN A 154 5.33 17.66 1.79
CA GLN A 154 3.89 17.74 1.97
C GLN A 154 3.54 17.57 3.45
N LYS A 155 2.82 18.56 4.01
CA LYS A 155 2.25 18.44 5.36
C LYS A 155 0.97 17.62 5.30
N VAL A 156 0.91 16.52 6.05
CA VAL A 156 -0.28 15.66 6.15
C VAL A 156 -0.80 15.71 7.59
N ALA A 157 -2.01 16.24 7.77
CA ALA A 157 -2.69 16.23 9.06
C ALA A 157 -3.23 14.83 9.36
N TRP A 158 -3.18 14.43 10.63
CA TRP A 158 -3.71 13.17 11.15
C TRP A 158 -4.16 13.35 12.60
N GLN A 159 -4.74 12.31 13.21
CA GLN A 159 -5.39 12.39 14.53
C GLN A 159 -4.54 13.04 15.63
N GLU A 160 -3.23 12.79 15.68
CA GLU A 160 -2.35 13.32 16.75
C GLU A 160 -1.51 14.53 16.31
N GLY A 161 -1.67 15.03 15.08
CA GLY A 161 -0.97 16.24 14.64
C GLY A 161 -0.74 16.35 13.15
N THR A 162 0.49 16.69 12.75
CA THR A 162 0.86 16.89 11.34
C THR A 162 2.22 16.26 11.07
N LEU A 163 2.30 15.45 10.02
CA LEU A 163 3.53 14.88 9.50
C LEU A 163 4.11 15.78 8.42
N ASP A 164 5.42 15.95 8.40
CA ASP A 164 6.14 16.65 7.33
C ASP A 164 6.77 15.60 6.40
N CYS A 165 6.04 15.22 5.36
CA CYS A 165 6.35 14.07 4.52
C CYS A 165 7.24 14.44 3.33
N SER A 166 8.13 13.51 2.94
CA SER A 166 8.80 13.62 1.65
C SER A 166 7.82 13.23 0.54
N VAL A 167 7.99 13.76 -0.67
CA VAL A 167 7.07 13.49 -1.77
C VAL A 167 7.76 12.66 -2.86
N VAL A 168 7.10 11.58 -3.28
CA VAL A 168 7.51 10.77 -4.42
C VAL A 168 6.45 10.84 -5.50
N GLU A 169 6.85 11.08 -6.73
CA GLU A 169 5.98 10.95 -7.90
C GLU A 169 6.47 9.84 -8.82
N GLY A 170 5.56 9.31 -9.63
CA GLY A 170 5.89 8.39 -10.70
C GLY A 170 4.65 8.01 -11.50
N VAL A 171 4.81 7.01 -12.35
CA VAL A 171 3.79 6.54 -13.28
C VAL A 171 3.47 5.09 -12.97
N VAL A 172 2.20 4.80 -12.76
CA VAL A 172 1.68 3.44 -12.67
C VAL A 172 1.21 3.05 -14.05
N GLN A 173 1.54 1.84 -14.46
CA GLN A 173 1.03 1.32 -15.71
C GLN A 173 0.59 -0.11 -15.50
N GLU A 174 -0.72 -0.32 -15.56
CA GLU A 174 -1.29 -1.66 -15.50
C GLU A 174 -2.01 -2.03 -16.78
N LYS A 175 -2.01 -3.34 -17.06
CA LYS A 175 -2.79 -3.91 -18.15
C LYS A 175 -4.04 -4.53 -17.56
N PHE A 176 -5.19 -3.94 -17.85
CA PHE A 176 -6.46 -4.52 -17.46
C PHE A 176 -7.15 -5.16 -18.65
N THR A 177 -7.20 -6.51 -18.66
CA THR A 177 -7.90 -7.38 -19.63
C THR A 177 -7.49 -7.17 -21.10
N TYR A 178 -7.64 -5.96 -21.67
CA TYR A 178 -7.17 -5.54 -22.98
C TYR A 178 -6.63 -4.10 -23.06
N ASP A 179 -6.89 -3.26 -22.05
CA ASP A 179 -6.53 -1.85 -22.05
C ASP A 179 -5.39 -1.53 -21.09
N ARG A 180 -4.51 -0.61 -21.51
CA ARG A 180 -3.39 -0.13 -20.71
C ARG A 180 -3.84 1.13 -19.99
N THR A 181 -4.05 1.03 -18.69
CA THR A 181 -4.33 2.19 -17.85
C THR A 181 -3.00 2.81 -17.45
N LEU A 182 -2.83 4.10 -17.78
CA LEU A 182 -1.70 4.89 -17.33
C LEU A 182 -2.20 5.80 -16.21
N GLY A 183 -1.59 5.67 -15.03
CA GLY A 183 -1.89 6.53 -13.90
C GLY A 183 -0.68 7.35 -13.50
N ARG A 184 -0.85 8.63 -13.20
CA ARG A 184 0.17 9.41 -12.48
C ARG A 184 -0.08 9.26 -11.00
N CYS A 185 0.98 8.95 -10.28
CA CYS A 185 0.88 8.74 -8.86
C CYS A 185 1.81 9.65 -8.08
N ARG A 186 1.30 10.18 -6.97
CA ARG A 186 2.00 11.03 -6.02
C ARG A 186 1.77 10.51 -4.61
N LEU A 187 2.84 10.33 -3.87
CA LEU A 187 2.85 9.80 -2.51
C LEU A 187 3.52 10.76 -1.55
N ALA A 188 2.93 10.94 -0.38
CA ALA A 188 3.58 11.59 0.76
C ALA A 188 4.06 10.50 1.72
N VAL A 189 5.38 10.32 1.80
CA VAL A 189 6.02 9.25 2.58
C VAL A 189 6.60 9.76 3.90
N HIS A 190 6.45 8.95 4.95
CA HIS A 190 6.96 9.28 6.29
C HIS A 190 7.33 8.01 7.05
N GLU A 191 8.51 7.99 7.68
CA GLU A 191 9.11 6.79 8.29
C GLU A 191 8.34 6.23 9.50
N SER A 192 7.57 7.11 10.18
CA SER A 192 6.76 6.75 11.34
C SER A 192 5.46 6.04 10.97
N VAL A 193 4.99 6.16 9.73
CA VAL A 193 3.75 5.50 9.31
C VAL A 193 4.09 4.04 8.99
N PRO A 194 3.38 3.04 9.54
CA PRO A 194 3.80 1.65 9.46
C PRO A 194 4.02 1.11 8.05
N PHE A 195 3.17 1.54 7.11
CA PHE A 195 3.21 1.14 5.70
C PHE A 195 4.03 2.12 4.83
N GLY A 196 4.63 3.15 5.46
CA GLY A 196 5.58 4.08 4.86
C GLY A 196 4.96 5.26 4.10
N PHE A 197 3.64 5.38 4.00
CA PHE A 197 2.97 6.52 3.35
C PHE A 197 1.83 7.10 4.18
N ALA A 198 1.69 8.42 4.18
CA ALA A 198 0.65 9.18 4.86
C ALA A 198 -0.44 9.68 3.92
N SER A 199 -0.15 9.81 2.63
CA SER A 199 -1.18 10.09 1.62
C SER A 199 -0.77 9.54 0.27
N ALA A 200 -1.75 9.24 -0.56
CA ALA A 200 -1.57 8.87 -1.96
C ALA A 200 -2.56 9.66 -2.82
N ARG A 201 -2.15 9.98 -4.04
CA ARG A 201 -3.00 10.53 -5.09
C ARG A 201 -2.68 9.80 -6.38
N LEU A 202 -3.69 9.24 -7.01
CA LEU A 202 -3.60 8.54 -8.28
C LEU A 202 -4.55 9.23 -9.27
N GLU A 203 -4.01 9.77 -10.33
CA GLU A 203 -4.75 10.35 -11.44
C GLU A 203 -4.73 9.35 -12.59
N ILE A 204 -5.91 8.94 -13.04
CA ILE A 204 -6.10 7.88 -14.02
C ILE A 204 -6.76 8.46 -15.26
N ASP A 205 -6.18 8.18 -16.42
CA ASP A 205 -6.85 8.36 -17.70
C ASP A 205 -7.10 6.97 -18.30
N ASN A 206 -8.36 6.64 -18.59
CA ASN A 206 -8.71 5.38 -19.24
C ASN A 206 -8.80 5.53 -20.78
N ALA A 207 -8.88 4.39 -21.48
CA ALA A 207 -8.90 4.37 -22.95
C ALA A 207 -10.14 5.05 -23.54
N ASP A 208 -11.24 5.09 -22.79
CA ASP A 208 -12.50 5.71 -23.17
C ASP A 208 -12.50 7.24 -22.98
N GLY A 209 -11.41 7.80 -22.45
CA GLY A 209 -11.26 9.24 -22.20
C GLY A 209 -11.89 9.72 -20.90
N GLU A 210 -12.27 8.80 -20.01
CA GLU A 210 -12.67 9.13 -18.65
C GLU A 210 -11.43 9.44 -17.81
N HIS A 211 -11.59 10.44 -16.94
CA HIS A 211 -10.55 10.88 -16.02
C HIS A 211 -11.02 10.67 -14.60
N GLY A 212 -10.23 9.92 -13.83
CA GLY A 212 -10.49 9.59 -12.44
C GLY A 212 -9.37 10.09 -11.54
N VAL A 213 -9.75 10.55 -10.36
CA VAL A 213 -8.81 10.93 -9.30
C VAL A 213 -9.15 10.15 -8.05
N ILE A 214 -8.19 9.38 -7.58
CA ILE A 214 -8.23 8.64 -6.32
C ILE A 214 -7.28 9.30 -5.33
N SER A 215 -7.71 9.49 -4.11
CA SER A 215 -6.91 10.08 -3.04
C SER A 215 -7.08 9.32 -1.73
N LEU A 216 -5.97 8.99 -1.09
CA LEU A 216 -5.90 8.43 0.25
C LEU A 216 -5.26 9.44 1.19
N SER A 217 -5.83 9.63 2.37
CA SER A 217 -5.29 10.51 3.41
C SER A 217 -5.31 9.81 4.76
N LEU A 218 -4.17 9.78 5.45
CA LEU A 218 -4.04 9.16 6.77
C LEU A 218 -4.99 9.80 7.78
N ILE A 219 -5.71 8.95 8.50
CA ILE A 219 -6.57 9.33 9.63
C ILE A 219 -5.81 9.07 10.92
N ASP A 220 -5.35 7.83 11.12
CA ASP A 220 -4.73 7.37 12.35
C ASP A 220 -3.81 6.16 12.09
N PHE A 221 -2.90 5.85 12.98
CA PHE A 221 -2.08 4.63 12.91
C PHE A 221 -1.57 4.21 14.30
N GLY A 222 -1.17 2.95 14.44
CA GLY A 222 -0.70 2.45 15.72
C GLY A 222 -0.18 1.02 15.68
N THR A 223 -0.18 0.40 16.86
CA THR A 223 0.28 -0.97 17.09
C THR A 223 -0.83 -1.83 17.74
N ASN A 224 -0.55 -3.11 18.00
CA ASN A 224 -1.47 -4.09 18.59
C ASN A 224 -2.69 -4.44 17.71
N ALA A 225 -2.52 -4.40 16.40
CA ALA A 225 -3.50 -4.91 15.46
C ALA A 225 -3.72 -6.42 15.66
N VAL A 226 -4.99 -6.80 15.66
CA VAL A 226 -5.42 -8.21 15.72
C VAL A 226 -6.21 -8.51 14.46
N SER A 227 -6.06 -9.74 13.96
CA SER A 227 -6.83 -10.19 12.79
C SER A 227 -8.29 -10.34 13.13
N GLU A 228 -9.17 -9.87 12.24
CA GLU A 228 -10.62 -10.11 12.34
C GLU A 228 -11.06 -11.36 11.57
N LEU A 229 -10.13 -11.93 10.79
CA LEU A 229 -10.33 -13.14 10.02
C LEU A 229 -9.66 -14.33 10.72
N PRO A 230 -10.17 -15.55 10.51
CA PRO A 230 -9.67 -16.73 11.20
C PRO A 230 -8.14 -16.83 11.16
N ASP A 231 -7.57 -17.22 12.30
CA ASP A 231 -6.16 -17.61 12.35
C ASP A 231 -6.01 -18.92 11.59
N VAL A 232 -5.29 -18.86 10.48
CA VAL A 232 -4.90 -20.05 9.74
C VAL A 232 -3.72 -20.65 10.49
N LYS A 233 -4.00 -21.63 11.34
CA LYS A 233 -2.97 -22.47 11.98
C LYS A 233 -2.13 -23.21 10.92
#